data_AF-A0A352XNS0-F1
#
_entry.id   AF-A0A352XNS0-F1
#
_cell.length_a   1.000
_cell.length_b   1.000
_cell.length_c   1.000
_cell.angle_alpha   90.00
_cell.angle_beta   90.00
_cell.angle_gamma   90.00
#
_symmetry.space_group_name_H-M   'P 1'
#
loop_
_entity.id
_entity.type
_entity.pdbx_description
1 polymer ?
#
loop_
_entity_poly.entity_id
_entity_poly.type
_entity_poly.pdbx_seq_one_letter_code
_entity_poly.pdbx_strand_id
1 'polypeptide(L)'
;MPEKLTTIDYSFLQQCMHCGMCLPTCPTYDLTKRERHGPRGRIALMRAVVDGELPVDEEFSKEMSYCLGCLACQTACPDGVDYARLFEAARAEVVVQQGQKNTASTFWRWLTLEVLFMNPRLLR
;
A
#
# COMPACT_ATOMS: atom_id res chain seq x y z
N MET A 1 0.86 -3.85 -15.20
CA MET A 1 1.61 -2.81 -14.48
C MET A 1 0.75 -2.40 -13.28
N PRO A 2 1.24 -2.38 -12.04
CA PRO A 2 0.43 -1.87 -10.93
C PRO A 2 0.09 -0.40 -11.20
N GLU A 3 -1.18 -0.06 -11.02
CA GLU A 3 -1.70 1.29 -11.13
C GLU A 3 -1.03 2.18 -10.07
N LYS A 4 -0.68 3.43 -10.41
CA LYS A 4 -0.08 4.35 -9.43
C LYS A 4 -1.18 4.93 -8.55
N LEU A 5 -0.87 5.19 -7.28
CA LEU A 5 -1.81 5.79 -6.36
C LEU A 5 -2.29 7.17 -6.85
N THR A 6 -1.39 7.95 -7.45
CA THR A 6 -1.69 9.30 -8.00
C THR A 6 -2.53 9.27 -9.27
N THR A 7 -2.67 8.12 -9.93
CA THR A 7 -3.43 7.97 -11.19
C THR A 7 -4.67 7.10 -11.03
N ILE A 8 -4.96 6.62 -9.81
CA ILE A 8 -6.11 5.77 -9.55
C ILE A 8 -7.40 6.58 -9.75
N ASP A 9 -8.46 5.93 -10.22
CA ASP A 9 -9.77 6.57 -10.27
C ASP A 9 -10.20 6.96 -8.84
N TYR A 10 -10.41 8.25 -8.65
CA TYR A 10 -10.78 8.86 -7.38
C TYR A 10 -12.08 8.27 -6.80
N SER A 11 -12.93 7.70 -7.65
CA SER A 11 -14.17 7.03 -7.24
C SER A 11 -13.91 5.89 -6.25
N PHE A 12 -12.80 5.15 -6.37
CA PHE A 12 -12.44 4.09 -5.42
C PHE A 12 -12.13 4.61 -4.02
N LEU A 13 -11.55 5.80 -3.90
CA LEU A 13 -11.29 6.45 -2.62
C LEU A 13 -12.57 7.03 -2.00
N GLN A 14 -13.53 7.48 -2.83
CA GLN A 14 -14.82 8.02 -2.35
C GLN A 14 -15.78 6.95 -1.81
N GLN A 15 -15.59 5.67 -2.15
CA GLN A 15 -16.44 4.58 -1.66
C GLN A 15 -16.38 4.44 -0.13
N CYS A 16 -15.27 4.84 0.50
CA CYS A 16 -15.16 4.78 1.95
C CYS A 16 -15.96 5.90 2.62
N MET A 17 -17.11 5.58 3.20
CA MET A 17 -17.93 6.52 3.99
C MET A 17 -17.54 6.59 5.48
N HIS A 18 -16.31 6.18 5.81
CA HIS A 18 -15.72 6.31 7.15
C HIS A 18 -16.48 5.65 8.33
N CYS A 19 -17.37 4.68 8.05
CA CYS A 19 -18.22 4.03 9.06
C CYS A 19 -17.47 3.23 10.14
N GLY A 20 -16.24 2.76 9.85
CA GLY A 20 -15.39 2.06 10.82
C GLY A 20 -15.67 0.55 10.99
N MET A 21 -16.61 -0.04 10.25
CA MET A 21 -16.93 -1.49 10.33
C MET A 21 -15.72 -2.40 10.01
N CYS A 22 -14.77 -1.88 9.24
CA CYS A 22 -13.53 -2.56 8.91
C CYS A 22 -12.48 -2.60 10.04
N LEU A 23 -12.65 -1.82 11.12
CA LEU A 23 -11.65 -1.71 12.19
C LEU A 23 -11.54 -2.96 13.08
N PRO A 24 -12.64 -3.56 13.58
CA PRO A 24 -12.55 -4.71 14.48
C PRO A 24 -11.95 -5.96 13.82
N THR A 25 -12.05 -6.07 12.49
CA THR A 25 -11.48 -7.19 11.73
C THR A 25 -10.01 -7.00 11.37
N CYS A 26 -9.47 -5.78 11.53
CA CYS A 26 -8.09 -5.49 11.20
C CYS A 26 -7.17 -5.86 12.37
N PRO A 27 -6.25 -6.84 12.23
CA PRO A 27 -5.40 -7.28 13.33
C PRO A 27 -4.43 -6.19 13.82
N THR A 28 -3.97 -5.32 12.93
CA THR A 28 -3.03 -4.24 13.30
C THR A 28 -3.73 -3.13 14.06
N TYR A 29 -4.96 -2.80 13.69
CA TYR A 29 -5.78 -1.89 14.48
C TYR A 29 -6.16 -2.54 15.82
N ASP A 30 -6.51 -3.82 15.83
CA ASP A 30 -6.88 -4.50 17.07
C ASP A 30 -5.76 -4.48 18.12
N LEU A 31 -4.52 -4.69 17.69
CA LEU A 31 -3.34 -4.61 18.57
C LEU A 31 -2.97 -3.19 18.98
N THR A 32 -3.01 -2.23 18.05
CA THR A 32 -2.47 -0.88 18.31
C THR A 32 -3.52 0.10 18.81
N LYS A 33 -4.79 -0.13 18.48
CA LYS A 33 -5.93 0.80 18.65
C LYS A 33 -5.71 2.19 18.05
N ARG A 34 -4.75 2.34 17.13
CA ARG A 34 -4.42 3.59 16.45
C ARG A 34 -5.09 3.62 15.09
N GLU A 35 -5.88 4.65 14.83
CA GLU A 35 -6.66 4.79 13.60
C GLU A 35 -5.81 4.66 12.32
N ARG A 36 -4.63 5.29 12.31
CA ARG A 36 -3.69 5.26 11.16
C ARG A 36 -3.21 3.85 10.79
N HIS A 37 -3.19 2.94 11.77
CA HIS A 37 -2.82 1.54 11.58
C HIS A 37 -4.00 0.66 11.13
N GLY A 38 -5.20 1.22 11.02
CA GLY A 38 -6.40 0.55 10.52
C GLY A 38 -6.64 0.79 9.02
N PRO A 39 -7.51 -0.02 8.40
CA PRO A 39 -7.87 0.12 6.98
C PRO A 39 -8.50 1.48 6.66
N ARG A 40 -9.44 1.96 7.49
CA ARG A 40 -10.08 3.27 7.31
C ARG A 40 -9.05 4.40 7.38
N GLY A 41 -8.20 4.42 8.40
CA GLY A 41 -7.15 5.42 8.52
C GLY A 41 -6.16 5.37 7.35
N ARG A 42 -5.80 4.19 6.86
CA ARG A 42 -4.95 4.05 5.66
C ARG A 42 -5.61 4.59 4.39
N ILE A 43 -6.90 4.34 4.17
CA ILE A 43 -7.63 4.95 3.04
C ILE A 43 -7.62 6.48 3.17
N ALA A 44 -7.79 7.02 4.37
CA ALA A 44 -7.71 8.47 4.59
C ALA A 44 -6.31 9.02 4.26
N LEU A 45 -5.24 8.31 4.65
CA LEU A 45 -3.86 8.67 4.28
C LEU A 45 -3.64 8.61 2.76
N MET A 46 -4.13 7.54 2.11
CA MET A 46 -4.06 7.41 0.65
C MET A 46 -4.77 8.56 -0.07
N ARG A 47 -5.95 8.93 0.43
CA ARG A 47 -6.72 10.07 -0.10
C ARG A 47 -5.95 11.38 0.07
N ALA A 48 -5.39 11.65 1.25
CA ALA A 48 -4.57 12.84 1.49
C ALA A 48 -3.36 12.92 0.54
N VAL A 49 -2.76 11.77 0.18
CA VAL A 49 -1.70 11.72 -0.84
C VAL A 49 -2.22 12.09 -2.22
N VAL A 50 -3.36 11.55 -2.63
CA VAL A 50 -3.96 11.84 -3.94
C VAL A 50 -4.43 13.29 -4.05
N ASP A 51 -4.98 13.84 -2.96
CA ASP A 51 -5.42 15.22 -2.86
C ASP A 51 -4.22 16.21 -2.77
N GLY A 52 -2.99 15.71 -2.68
CA GLY A 52 -1.76 16.51 -2.60
C GLY A 52 -1.50 17.14 -1.23
N GLU A 53 -2.27 16.76 -0.22
CA GLU A 53 -2.16 17.25 1.16
C GLU A 53 -1.06 16.54 1.96
N LEU A 54 -0.69 15.32 1.55
CA LEU A 54 0.32 14.49 2.19
C LEU A 54 1.36 13.99 1.17
N PRO A 55 2.67 14.15 1.41
CA PRO A 55 3.68 13.54 0.55
C PRO A 55 3.80 12.03 0.82
N VAL A 56 4.28 11.27 -0.16
CA VAL A 56 4.66 9.86 0.02
C VAL A 56 6.06 9.81 0.66
N ASP A 57 6.09 9.92 1.98
CA ASP A 57 7.32 9.96 2.77
C ASP A 57 7.56 8.68 3.60
N GLU A 58 8.53 8.72 4.51
CA GLU A 58 8.86 7.58 5.37
C GLU A 58 7.73 7.25 6.36
N GLU A 59 6.99 8.25 6.85
CA GLU A 59 5.88 8.02 7.77
C GLU A 59 4.71 7.36 7.03
N PHE A 60 4.35 7.85 5.84
CA PHE A 60 3.34 7.20 4.99
C PHE A 60 3.75 5.76 4.67
N SER A 61 5.01 5.54 4.26
CA SER A 61 5.55 4.20 3.99
C SER A 61 5.44 3.27 5.20
N LYS A 62 5.64 3.79 6.41
CA LYS A 62 5.55 3.03 7.66
C LYS A 62 4.12 2.66 8.00
N GLU A 63 3.18 3.59 7.82
CA GLU A 63 1.75 3.29 8.04
C GLU A 63 1.24 2.22 7.06
N MET A 64 1.72 2.24 5.80
CA MET A 64 1.43 1.20 4.81
C MET A 64 2.10 -0.15 5.14
N SER A 65 3.29 -0.14 5.74
CA SER A 65 4.01 -1.38 6.07
C SER A 65 3.39 -2.17 7.22
N TYR A 66 2.62 -1.52 8.09
CA TYR A 66 1.85 -2.23 9.12
C TYR A 66 0.75 -3.11 8.54
N CYS A 67 0.26 -2.84 7.32
CA CYS A 67 -0.78 -3.66 6.73
C CYS A 67 -0.22 -5.01 6.25
N LEU A 68 -0.79 -6.10 6.79
CA LEU A 68 -0.41 -7.48 6.46
C LEU A 68 -0.96 -7.98 5.11
N GLY A 69 -1.87 -7.24 4.48
CA GLY A 69 -2.50 -7.66 3.22
C GLY A 69 -3.50 -8.82 3.36
N CYS A 70 -4.09 -9.04 4.54
CA CYS A 70 -5.05 -10.14 4.76
C CYS A 70 -6.45 -9.91 4.17
N LEU A 71 -6.76 -8.68 3.76
CA LEU A 71 -8.03 -8.27 3.13
C LEU A 71 -9.32 -8.53 3.92
N ALA A 72 -9.24 -8.89 5.21
CA ALA A 72 -10.42 -9.07 6.05
C ALA A 72 -11.28 -7.79 6.16
N CYS A 73 -10.66 -6.61 6.03
CA CYS A 73 -11.37 -5.34 5.99
C CYS A 73 -12.24 -5.14 4.74
N GLN A 74 -11.90 -5.78 3.62
CA GLN A 74 -12.67 -5.70 2.38
C GLN A 74 -13.95 -6.52 2.49
N THR A 75 -13.88 -7.72 3.06
CA THR A 75 -15.06 -8.57 3.29
C THR A 75 -16.01 -7.98 4.34
N ALA A 76 -15.48 -7.26 5.33
CA ALA A 76 -16.28 -6.58 6.35
C ALA A 76 -16.90 -5.25 5.89
N CYS A 77 -16.48 -4.70 4.73
CA CYS A 77 -16.93 -3.40 4.28
C CYS A 77 -18.34 -3.50 3.66
N PRO A 78 -19.36 -2.80 4.22
CA PRO A 78 -20.71 -2.82 3.66
C PRO A 78 -20.78 -2.11 2.29
N ASP A 79 -19.88 -1.16 2.06
CA ASP A 79 -19.83 -0.34 0.84
C ASP A 79 -19.02 -1.00 -0.28
N GLY A 80 -18.40 -2.16 -0.02
CA GLY A 80 -17.67 -2.92 -1.02
C GLY A 80 -16.38 -2.26 -1.52
N VAL A 81 -15.72 -1.43 -0.69
CA VAL A 81 -14.45 -0.77 -1.05
C VAL A 81 -13.42 -1.80 -1.50
N ASP A 82 -12.87 -1.62 -2.71
CA ASP A 82 -11.78 -2.45 -3.24
C ASP A 82 -10.44 -2.10 -2.60
N TYR A 83 -10.30 -2.53 -1.34
CA TYR A 83 -9.12 -2.24 -0.52
C TYR A 83 -7.84 -2.82 -1.13
N ALA A 84 -7.91 -4.01 -1.74
CA ALA A 84 -6.76 -4.63 -2.39
C ALA A 84 -6.16 -3.71 -3.46
N ARG A 85 -7.01 -3.19 -4.36
CA ARG A 85 -6.55 -2.29 -5.42
C ARG A 85 -5.93 -1.00 -4.88
N LEU A 86 -6.58 -0.37 -3.91
CA LEU A 86 -6.07 0.86 -3.26
C LEU A 86 -4.70 0.60 -2.59
N PHE A 87 -4.59 -0.51 -1.86
CA PHE A 87 -3.39 -0.84 -1.11
C PHE A 87 -2.20 -1.20 -2.00
N GLU A 88 -2.43 -1.97 -3.07
CA GLU A 88 -1.38 -2.29 -4.04
C GLU A 88 -0.86 -1.04 -4.75
N ALA A 89 -1.76 -0.12 -5.14
CA ALA A 89 -1.37 1.16 -5.73
C ALA A 89 -0.52 2.00 -4.76
N ALA A 90 -0.91 2.04 -3.48
CA ALA A 90 -0.15 2.75 -2.45
C ALA A 90 1.24 2.15 -2.20
N ARG A 91 1.36 0.81 -2.13
CA ARG A 91 2.66 0.14 -1.97
C ARG A 91 3.56 0.35 -3.19
N ALA A 92 2.98 0.29 -4.39
CA ALA A 92 3.73 0.55 -5.63
C ALA A 92 4.32 1.96 -5.61
N GLU A 93 3.55 2.96 -5.20
CA GLU A 93 4.03 4.34 -5.07
C GLU A 93 5.15 4.46 -4.03
N VAL A 94 5.01 3.83 -2.86
CA VAL A 94 6.07 3.78 -1.83
C VAL A 94 7.38 3.20 -2.38
N VAL A 95 7.31 2.09 -3.12
CA VAL A 95 8.50 1.44 -3.69
C VAL A 95 9.17 2.33 -4.73
N VAL A 96 8.40 3.01 -5.58
CA VAL A 96 8.95 3.94 -6.58
C VAL A 96 9.67 5.11 -5.90
N GLN A 97 9.08 5.68 -4.85
CA GLN A 97 9.68 6.80 -4.11
C GLN A 97 10.93 6.38 -3.32
N GLN A 98 10.96 5.16 -2.77
CA GLN A 98 12.14 4.62 -2.08
C GLN A 98 13.24 4.19 -3.04
N GLY A 99 12.90 3.61 -4.20
CA GLY A 99 13.85 3.21 -5.23
C GLY A 99 14.63 4.40 -5.81
N GLN A 100 13.99 5.58 -5.89
CA GLN A 100 14.67 6.82 -6.27
C GLN A 100 15.75 7.24 -5.26
N LYS A 101 15.61 6.88 -3.98
CA LYS A 101 16.57 7.25 -2.93
C LYS A 101 17.77 6.30 -2.82
N ASN A 102 17.63 5.04 -3.27
CA ASN A 102 18.67 4.01 -3.15
C ASN A 102 18.98 3.35 -4.51
N THR A 103 19.86 3.97 -5.30
CA THR A 103 20.31 3.42 -6.60
C THR A 103 21.04 2.08 -6.48
N ALA A 104 21.79 1.87 -5.41
CA ALA A 104 22.49 0.61 -5.16
C ALA A 104 21.52 -0.57 -4.99
N SER A 105 20.40 -0.39 -4.28
CA SER A 105 19.42 -1.47 -4.09
C SER A 105 18.71 -1.82 -5.40
N THR A 106 18.49 -0.84 -6.28
CA THR A 106 17.93 -1.05 -7.62
C THR A 106 18.87 -1.90 -8.49
N PHE A 107 20.17 -1.59 -8.47
CA PHE A 107 21.18 -2.39 -9.17
C PHE A 107 21.24 -3.83 -8.65
N TRP A 108 21.28 -4.03 -7.33
CA TRP A 108 21.30 -5.37 -6.73
C TRP A 108 20.03 -6.16 -7.03
N ARG A 109 18.85 -5.52 -7.02
CA ARG A 109 17.57 -6.15 -7.39
C ARG A 109 17.58 -6.63 -8.84
N TRP A 110 18.05 -5.80 -9.76
CA TRP A 110 18.20 -6.15 -11.17
C TRP A 110 19.18 -7.32 -11.34
N LEU A 111 20.37 -7.24 -10.74
CA LEU A 111 21.38 -8.30 -10.83
C LEU A 111 20.87 -9.64 -10.28
N THR A 112 20.21 -9.62 -9.12
CA THR A 112 19.73 -10.85 -8.47
C THR A 112 18.50 -11.43 -9.13
N LEU A 113 17.46 -10.62 -9.39
CA LEU A 113 16.18 -11.12 -9.90
C LEU A 113 16.18 -11.29 -11.42
N GLU A 114 16.69 -10.31 -12.17
CA GLU A 114 16.64 -10.35 -13.64
C GLU A 114 17.82 -11.09 -14.26
N VAL A 115 19.02 -11.01 -13.67
CA VAL A 115 20.20 -11.67 -14.25
C VAL A 115 20.46 -13.05 -13.65
N LEU A 116 20.52 -13.17 -12.32
CA LEU A 116 20.88 -14.43 -11.65
C LEU A 116 19.71 -15.43 -11.62
N PHE A 117 18.52 -15.00 -11.17
CA PHE A 117 17.36 -15.89 -10.99
C PHE A 117 16.68 -16.28 -12.31
N MET A 118 16.54 -15.35 -13.25
CA MET A 118 15.91 -15.58 -14.56
C MET A 118 16.78 -16.37 -15.54
N ASN A 119 18.09 -16.51 -15.29
CA ASN A 119 18.99 -17.36 -16.07
C ASN A 119 19.58 -18.48 -15.20
N PRO A 120 18.86 -19.60 -14.99
CA PRO A 120 19.31 -20.71 -14.13
C PRO A 120 20.61 -21.38 -14.59
N ARG A 121 21.10 -21.09 -15.81
CA ARG A 121 22.43 -21.52 -16.28
C ARG A 121 23.60 -20.81 -15.57
N LEU A 122 23.37 -19.63 -14.99
CA LEU A 122 24.36 -18.87 -14.21
C LEU A 122 24.47 -19.33 -12.76
N LEU A 123 23.52 -20.14 -12.29
CA LEU A 123 23.46 -20.70 -10.93
C LEU A 123 24.06 -22.12 -10.84
N ARG A 124 24.77 -22.56 -11.88
CA ARG A 124 25.33 -23.91 -11.99
C ARG A 124 26.86 -23.89 -11.92
#